data_AF-A0A2V9VUE3-F1
#
_entry.id   AF-A0A2V9VUE3-F1
#
_cell.length_a   1.000
_cell.length_b   1.000
_cell.length_c   1.000
_cell.angle_alpha   90.00
_cell.angle_beta   90.00
_cell.angle_gamma   90.00
#
_symmetry.space_group_name_H-M   'P 1'
#
loop_
_entity.id
_entity.type
_entity.pdbx_description
1 polymer ?
#
loop_
_entity_poly.entity_id
_entity_poly.type
_entity_poly.pdbx_seq_one_letter_code
_entity_poly.pdbx_strand_id
1 'polypeptide(L)'
;MSLRAKHETPESAGCGIAIDMGASHLRFVLASVEGQILKESRERVHSEAGPRGVIAQIREGIARLIQSKNGLGTLRGIAIGVPGGVDPQTGKVVDANNVPGWREEDMGRELEETFRIPVFLDNDANMAAIGEHWRGVARGIENFVFIALGTGIGAGIFVDGRICRGRNGFAGELFRMNLEWPRWSEWQWRPAIHAGRPARCALCLRGTASGRPGRARAHRTEFRDAGGRGRERGHRARPRTDRVQRRPGEGRA
;
A
#
# COMPACT_ATOMS: atom_id res chain seq x y z
N MET A 1 11.25 42.53 -26.18
CA MET A 1 9.97 42.50 -25.43
C MET A 1 9.38 41.11 -25.55
N SER A 2 8.87 40.56 -24.44
CA SER A 2 8.16 39.27 -24.33
C SER A 2 9.04 38.02 -24.19
N LEU A 3 8.94 37.15 -23.18
CA LEU A 3 8.26 37.15 -21.88
C LEU A 3 9.07 36.12 -21.07
N ARG A 4 9.85 36.56 -20.06
CA ARG A 4 10.43 35.60 -19.10
C ARG A 4 9.24 34.95 -18.38
N ALA A 5 9.10 33.64 -18.51
CA ALA A 5 8.20 32.85 -17.68
C ALA A 5 8.49 33.24 -16.23
N LYS A 6 7.55 33.95 -15.60
CA LYS A 6 7.61 34.26 -14.18
C LYS A 6 7.63 32.92 -13.48
N HIS A 7 8.77 32.54 -12.94
CA HIS A 7 8.84 31.51 -11.92
C HIS A 7 7.98 32.03 -10.78
N GLU A 8 6.77 31.50 -10.67
CA GLU A 8 5.97 31.59 -9.47
C GLU A 8 6.85 31.16 -8.29
N THR A 9 6.97 32.03 -7.29
CA THR A 9 7.69 31.69 -6.07
C THR A 9 7.02 30.47 -5.40
N PRO A 10 7.77 29.61 -4.70
CA PRO A 10 7.23 28.45 -3.98
C PRO A 10 6.07 28.78 -3.02
N GLU A 11 5.91 30.05 -2.65
CA GLU A 11 4.83 30.58 -1.82
C GLU A 11 3.45 30.59 -2.50
N SER A 12 3.38 30.43 -3.83
CA SER A 12 2.12 30.34 -4.59
C SER A 12 1.67 28.90 -4.89
N ALA A 13 2.55 27.91 -4.70
CA ALA A 13 2.21 26.51 -4.86
C ALA A 13 1.32 26.04 -3.70
N GLY A 14 0.20 25.40 -4.01
CA GLY A 14 -0.67 24.83 -2.98
C GLY A 14 0.06 23.78 -2.13
N CYS A 15 -0.51 23.44 -0.97
CA CYS A 15 -0.06 22.32 -0.16
C CYS A 15 -1.25 21.44 0.26
N GLY A 16 -0.96 20.24 0.76
CA GLY A 16 -1.93 19.28 1.28
C GLY A 16 -1.42 18.65 2.57
N ILE A 17 -2.35 18.16 3.40
CA ILE A 17 -2.02 17.33 4.56
C ILE A 17 -2.30 15.87 4.19
N ALA A 18 -1.35 14.97 4.47
CA ALA A 18 -1.53 13.54 4.32
C ALA A 18 -1.35 12.87 5.68
N ILE A 19 -2.22 11.93 6.00
CA ILE A 19 -2.22 11.17 7.24
C ILE A 19 -2.21 9.68 6.89
N ASP A 20 -1.28 8.96 7.49
CA ASP A 20 -1.22 7.50 7.45
C ASP A 20 -1.51 6.97 8.85
N MET A 21 -2.69 6.36 9.01
CA MET A 21 -3.11 5.70 10.22
C MET A 21 -2.79 4.21 10.10
N GLY A 22 -1.67 3.81 10.71
CA GLY A 22 -1.33 2.40 10.83
C GLY A 22 -1.90 1.77 12.10
N ALA A 23 -1.57 0.50 12.31
CA ALA A 23 -2.01 -0.26 13.49
C ALA A 23 -1.62 0.41 14.82
N SER A 24 -0.43 1.01 14.89
CA SER A 24 0.15 1.57 16.12
C SER A 24 0.63 3.01 15.99
N HIS A 25 0.49 3.63 14.81
CA HIS A 25 1.01 4.96 14.53
C HIS A 25 0.02 5.83 13.78
N LEU A 26 0.12 7.13 14.02
CA LEU A 26 -0.37 8.18 13.14
C LEU A 26 0.84 8.92 12.59
N ARG A 27 0.96 9.00 11.27
CA ARG A 27 1.97 9.79 10.59
C ARG A 27 1.28 10.95 9.90
N PHE A 28 1.67 12.18 10.25
CA PHE A 28 1.15 13.39 9.65
C PHE A 28 2.21 14.03 8.77
N VAL A 29 1.81 14.44 7.57
CA VAL A 29 2.70 15.04 6.58
C VAL A 29 2.02 16.29 6.02
N LEU A 30 2.72 17.42 6.05
CA LEU A 30 2.38 18.57 5.22
C LEU A 30 3.27 18.50 3.97
N ALA A 31 2.66 18.47 2.79
CA ALA A 31 3.38 18.35 1.52
C ALA A 31 2.97 19.41 0.50
N SER A 32 3.88 19.78 -0.39
CA SER A 32 3.54 20.59 -1.57
C SER A 32 2.65 19.79 -2.54
N VAL A 33 2.01 20.45 -3.51
CA VAL A 33 1.23 19.77 -4.56
C VAL A 33 2.08 18.85 -5.45
N GLU A 34 3.39 19.08 -5.53
CA GLU A 34 4.34 18.19 -6.20
C GLU A 34 4.71 16.98 -5.33
N GLY A 35 4.29 16.94 -4.06
CA GLY A 35 4.58 15.86 -3.10
C GLY A 35 5.92 15.98 -2.40
N GLN A 36 6.48 17.18 -2.31
CA GLN A 36 7.64 17.41 -1.45
C GLN A 36 7.15 17.49 0.01
N ILE A 37 7.74 16.69 0.90
CA ILE A 37 7.44 16.76 2.34
C ILE A 37 8.03 18.06 2.88
N LEU A 38 7.16 18.94 3.38
CA LEU A 38 7.51 20.22 3.98
C LEU A 38 7.66 20.07 5.50
N LYS A 39 6.76 19.31 6.12
CA LYS A 39 6.78 18.96 7.54
C LYS A 39 6.26 17.55 7.75
N GLU A 40 6.79 16.86 8.76
CA GLU A 40 6.34 15.53 9.16
C GLU A 40 6.33 15.44 10.69
N SER A 41 5.32 14.78 11.25
CA SER A 41 5.31 14.31 12.63
C SER A 41 4.77 12.89 12.70
N ARG A 42 5.09 12.21 13.81
CA ARG A 42 4.57 10.88 14.11
C ARG A 42 4.22 10.79 15.57
N GLU A 43 3.14 10.09 15.85
CA GLU A 43 2.69 9.79 17.20
C GLU A 43 2.07 8.40 17.24
N ARG A 44 1.88 7.87 18.46
CA ARG A 44 1.22 6.59 18.68
C ARG A 44 -0.29 6.81 18.55
N VAL A 45 -1.00 5.89 17.89
CA VAL A 45 -2.47 5.92 17.90
C VAL A 45 -2.99 5.48 19.26
N HIS A 46 -3.92 6.23 19.84
CA HIS A 46 -4.58 5.90 21.11
C HIS A 46 -5.84 5.05 20.85
N SER A 47 -5.65 3.84 20.34
CA SER A 47 -6.73 2.93 19.94
C SER A 47 -7.75 2.65 21.06
N GLU A 48 -7.29 2.61 22.30
CA GLU A 48 -8.08 2.37 23.50
C GLU A 48 -9.09 3.48 23.82
N ALA A 49 -8.89 4.68 23.26
CA ALA A 49 -9.83 5.79 23.38
C ALA A 49 -11.05 5.65 22.44
N GLY A 50 -11.10 4.57 21.65
CA GLY A 50 -12.16 4.30 20.70
C GLY A 50 -12.19 5.30 19.54
N PRO A 51 -13.23 5.25 18.70
CA PRO A 51 -13.27 6.02 17.46
C PRO A 51 -13.22 7.53 17.70
N ARG A 52 -14.05 8.04 18.61
CA ARG A 52 -14.07 9.48 18.96
C ARG A 52 -12.72 9.97 19.48
N GLY A 53 -12.02 9.17 20.28
CA GLY A 53 -10.71 9.53 20.79
C GLY A 53 -9.66 9.61 19.69
N VAL A 54 -9.65 8.64 18.76
CA VAL A 54 -8.73 8.65 17.61
C VAL A 54 -9.05 9.79 16.64
N ILE A 55 -10.34 10.07 16.37
CA ILE A 55 -10.74 11.20 15.53
C ILE A 55 -10.31 12.52 16.17
N ALA A 56 -10.47 12.68 17.48
CA ALA A 56 -9.98 13.86 18.20
C ALA A 56 -8.45 13.99 18.10
N GLN A 57 -7.72 12.89 18.24
CA GLN A 57 -6.26 12.86 18.07
C GLN A 57 -5.84 13.31 16.67
N ILE A 58 -6.49 12.78 15.63
CA ILE A 58 -6.25 13.16 14.23
C ILE A 58 -6.54 14.65 14.03
N ARG A 59 -7.67 15.15 14.55
CA ARG A 59 -8.05 16.57 14.49
C ARG A 59 -6.98 17.46 15.12
N GLU A 60 -6.46 17.10 16.30
CA GLU A 60 -5.39 17.86 16.95
C GLU A 60 -4.09 17.85 16.13
N GLY A 61 -3.71 16.70 15.55
CA GLY A 61 -2.56 16.60 14.66
C GLY A 61 -2.67 17.48 13.41
N ILE A 62 -3.86 17.50 12.78
CA ILE A 62 -4.16 18.40 11.66
C ILE A 62 -4.03 19.86 12.08
N ALA A 63 -4.63 20.24 13.22
CA ALA A 63 -4.58 21.61 13.73
C ALA A 63 -3.14 22.07 13.97
N ARG A 64 -2.28 21.21 14.55
CA ARG A 64 -0.84 21.49 14.73
C ARG A 64 -0.15 21.75 13.38
N LEU A 65 -0.41 20.95 12.35
CA LEU A 65 0.19 21.17 11.03
C LEU A 65 -0.30 22.47 10.39
N ILE A 66 -1.60 22.78 10.47
CA ILE A 66 -2.19 24.02 9.94
C ILE A 66 -1.54 25.24 10.61
N GLN A 67 -1.42 25.24 11.94
CA GLN A 67 -0.77 26.33 12.67
C GLN A 67 0.70 26.49 12.29
N SER A 68 1.39 25.36 12.05
CA SER A 68 2.79 25.38 11.66
C SER A 68 3.02 25.84 10.21
N LYS A 69 1.98 25.98 9.39
CA LYS A 69 2.07 26.21 7.94
C LYS A 69 2.75 27.54 7.57
N ASN A 70 2.74 28.56 8.42
CA ASN A 70 3.32 29.92 8.24
C ASN A 70 4.05 30.15 6.90
N GLY A 71 3.34 30.71 5.90
CA GLY A 71 3.87 31.05 4.58
C GLY A 71 3.79 29.95 3.51
N LEU A 72 3.39 28.72 3.86
CA LEU A 72 3.34 27.59 2.93
C LEU A 72 2.02 27.55 2.12
N GLY A 73 1.85 28.45 1.14
CA GLY A 73 0.81 28.38 0.09
C GLY A 73 -0.66 28.29 0.57
N THR A 74 -1.60 27.92 -0.31
CA THR A 74 -3.00 27.61 0.06
C THR A 74 -3.16 26.12 0.38
N LEU A 75 -3.83 25.76 1.48
CA LEU A 75 -4.10 24.37 1.82
C LEU A 75 -5.27 23.86 0.95
N ARG A 76 -5.02 22.84 0.13
CA ARG A 76 -5.94 22.37 -0.91
C ARG A 76 -6.81 21.19 -0.47
N GLY A 77 -6.35 20.41 0.49
CA GLY A 77 -7.07 19.23 0.95
C GLY A 77 -6.30 18.46 2.03
N ILE A 78 -7.02 17.54 2.65
CA ILE A 78 -6.53 16.58 3.63
C ILE A 78 -6.79 15.18 3.07
N ALA A 79 -5.80 14.30 3.10
CA ALA A 79 -5.92 12.93 2.66
C ALA A 79 -5.55 12.00 3.82
N ILE A 80 -6.36 10.98 4.09
CA ILE A 80 -6.15 10.06 5.22
C ILE A 80 -6.27 8.63 4.70
N GLY A 81 -5.19 7.86 4.86
CA GLY A 81 -5.19 6.42 4.74
C GLY A 81 -5.59 5.80 6.08
N VAL A 82 -6.66 5.02 6.10
CA VAL A 82 -7.14 4.31 7.29
C VAL A 82 -6.98 2.79 7.11
N PRO A 83 -6.78 2.04 8.20
CA PRO A 83 -6.82 0.59 8.13
C PRO A 83 -8.28 0.15 7.98
N GLY A 84 -8.54 -0.88 7.17
CA GLY A 84 -9.89 -1.38 6.95
C GLY A 84 -10.63 -0.68 5.80
N GLY A 85 -11.96 -0.78 5.82
CA GLY A 85 -12.81 -0.40 4.69
C GLY A 85 -13.37 1.01 4.80
N VAL A 86 -13.25 1.78 3.71
CA VAL A 86 -13.94 3.06 3.52
C VAL A 86 -15.03 2.86 2.47
N ASP A 87 -16.28 3.17 2.83
CA ASP A 87 -17.41 3.04 1.91
C ASP A 87 -17.26 4.06 0.77
N PRO A 88 -17.15 3.63 -0.50
CA PRO A 88 -16.90 4.54 -1.62
C PRO A 88 -18.09 5.45 -1.97
N GLN A 89 -19.29 5.14 -1.47
CA GLN A 89 -20.52 5.90 -1.73
C GLN A 89 -20.76 6.97 -0.66
N THR A 90 -20.49 6.64 0.60
CA THR A 90 -20.76 7.54 1.74
C THR A 90 -19.51 8.23 2.28
N GLY A 91 -18.31 7.73 1.97
CA GLY A 91 -17.04 8.22 2.52
C GLY A 91 -16.82 7.82 3.98
N LYS A 92 -17.70 7.03 4.58
CA LYS A 92 -17.59 6.59 5.97
C LYS A 92 -16.53 5.52 6.14
N VAL A 93 -15.84 5.55 7.27
CA VAL A 93 -14.95 4.46 7.67
C VAL A 93 -15.83 3.36 8.26
N VAL A 94 -16.09 2.32 7.46
CA VAL A 94 -16.96 1.19 7.82
C VAL A 94 -16.38 0.45 9.01
N ASP A 95 -15.07 0.21 8.98
CA ASP A 95 -14.32 -0.54 9.98
C ASP A 95 -12.88 -0.05 10.02
N ALA A 96 -12.35 0.11 11.23
CA ALA A 96 -10.93 0.32 11.50
C ALA A 96 -10.44 -0.82 12.38
N ASN A 97 -9.89 -1.86 11.76
CA ASN A 97 -9.64 -3.16 12.41
C ASN A 97 -8.74 -3.09 13.67
N ASN A 98 -8.01 -2.00 13.87
CA ASN A 98 -7.11 -1.76 15.00
C ASN A 98 -7.70 -0.86 16.10
N VAL A 99 -8.91 -0.30 15.94
CA VAL A 99 -9.56 0.56 16.92
C VAL A 99 -10.83 -0.10 17.45
N PRO A 100 -10.85 -0.54 18.72
CA PRO A 100 -12.04 -1.13 19.31
C PRO A 100 -13.27 -0.22 19.23
N GLY A 101 -14.39 -0.79 18.80
CA GLY A 101 -15.69 -0.10 18.75
C GLY A 101 -15.93 0.75 17.51
N TRP A 102 -15.01 0.78 16.53
CA TRP A 102 -15.21 1.50 15.28
C TRP A 102 -16.32 0.88 14.42
N ARG A 103 -17.36 1.66 14.13
CA ARG A 103 -18.52 1.21 13.32
C ARG A 103 -19.11 2.37 12.54
N GLU A 104 -18.88 2.38 11.22
CA GLU A 104 -19.51 3.31 10.26
C GLU A 104 -19.39 4.80 10.65
N GLU A 105 -18.20 5.21 11.09
CA GLU A 105 -17.94 6.57 11.55
C GLU A 105 -17.73 7.53 10.37
N ASP A 106 -18.39 8.68 10.42
CA ASP A 106 -18.28 9.74 9.40
C ASP A 106 -17.16 10.73 9.72
N MET A 107 -15.96 10.19 9.91
CA MET A 107 -14.77 10.98 10.25
C MET A 107 -14.46 12.03 9.18
N GLY A 108 -14.66 11.70 7.90
CA GLY A 108 -14.36 12.59 6.78
C GLY A 108 -15.16 13.89 6.90
N ARG A 109 -16.49 13.76 7.05
CA ARG A 109 -17.38 14.89 7.21
C ARG A 109 -17.10 15.69 8.49
N GLU A 110 -16.86 15.02 9.63
CA GLU A 110 -16.53 15.72 10.88
C GLU A 110 -15.30 16.64 10.69
N LEU A 111 -14.27 16.12 10.02
CA LEU A 111 -13.05 16.87 9.75
C LEU A 111 -13.26 17.98 8.70
N GLU A 112 -14.05 17.75 7.65
CA GLU A 112 -14.41 18.79 6.68
C GLU A 112 -15.18 19.95 7.32
N GLU A 113 -16.17 19.64 8.18
CA GLU A 113 -16.95 20.64 8.90
C GLU A 113 -16.07 21.46 9.87
N THR A 114 -15.13 20.79 10.53
CA THR A 114 -14.18 21.41 11.46
C THR A 114 -13.21 22.35 10.75
N PHE A 115 -12.57 21.89 9.67
CA PHE A 115 -11.47 22.62 9.04
C PHE A 115 -11.90 23.46 7.84
N ARG A 116 -13.09 23.25 7.30
CA ARG A 116 -13.59 23.88 6.06
C ARG A 116 -12.65 23.63 4.87
N ILE A 117 -12.07 22.44 4.82
CA ILE A 117 -11.11 21.99 3.81
C ILE A 117 -11.57 20.61 3.33
N PRO A 118 -11.51 20.28 2.03
CA PRO A 118 -11.86 18.95 1.53
C PRO A 118 -11.04 17.84 2.19
N VAL A 119 -11.70 16.74 2.60
CA VAL A 119 -11.09 15.57 3.22
C VAL A 119 -11.35 14.34 2.37
N PHE A 120 -10.30 13.62 2.02
CA PHE A 120 -10.35 12.38 1.25
C PHE A 120 -9.92 11.22 2.14
N LEU A 121 -10.78 10.20 2.24
CA LEU A 121 -10.51 8.98 2.98
C LEU A 121 -10.37 7.81 2.01
N ASP A 122 -9.42 6.93 2.26
CA ASP A 122 -9.33 5.64 1.58
C ASP A 122 -8.59 4.64 2.47
N ASN A 123 -8.63 3.36 2.09
CA ASN A 123 -7.81 2.33 2.69
C ASN A 123 -6.31 2.65 2.51
N ASP A 124 -5.49 2.34 3.52
CA ASP A 124 -4.05 2.59 3.53
C ASP A 124 -3.29 1.90 2.37
N ALA A 125 -3.64 0.65 2.03
CA ALA A 125 -3.06 -0.05 0.88
C ALA A 125 -3.48 0.56 -0.46
N ASN A 126 -4.71 1.07 -0.57
CA ASN A 126 -5.15 1.84 -1.75
C ASN A 126 -4.33 3.13 -1.88
N MET A 127 -4.15 3.88 -0.80
CA MET A 127 -3.36 5.11 -0.78
C MET A 127 -1.90 4.85 -1.15
N ALA A 128 -1.32 3.77 -0.64
CA ALA A 128 0.02 3.35 -1.02
C ALA A 128 0.12 3.03 -2.52
N ALA A 129 -0.85 2.30 -3.08
CA ALA A 129 -0.92 2.00 -4.50
C ALA A 129 -1.06 3.26 -5.37
N ILE A 130 -1.91 4.21 -4.96
CA ILE A 130 -2.06 5.53 -5.61
C ILE A 130 -0.72 6.27 -5.61
N GLY A 131 -0.01 6.27 -4.47
CA GLY A 131 1.32 6.86 -4.37
C GLY A 131 2.34 6.22 -5.33
N GLU A 132 2.33 4.89 -5.42
CA GLU A 132 3.19 4.15 -6.36
C GLU A 132 2.85 4.43 -7.83
N HIS A 133 1.58 4.55 -8.16
CA HIS A 133 1.13 4.93 -9.50
C HIS A 133 1.49 6.38 -9.86
N TRP A 134 1.46 7.28 -8.88
CA TRP A 134 1.77 8.69 -9.10
C TRP A 134 3.27 8.96 -9.27
N ARG A 135 4.09 8.55 -8.29
CA ARG A 135 5.53 8.89 -8.24
C ARG A 135 6.44 7.72 -7.89
N GLY A 136 5.89 6.52 -7.76
CA GLY A 136 6.66 5.32 -7.44
C GLY A 136 6.91 4.43 -8.66
N VAL A 137 7.04 3.13 -8.39
CA VAL A 137 7.46 2.15 -9.38
C VAL A 137 6.36 1.78 -10.38
N ALA A 138 5.10 2.10 -10.06
CA ALA A 138 3.94 1.80 -10.90
C ALA A 138 3.54 2.96 -11.83
N ARG A 139 4.40 3.99 -11.97
CA ARG A 139 4.14 5.13 -12.86
C ARG A 139 3.95 4.67 -14.31
N GLY A 140 2.80 5.05 -14.89
CA GLY A 140 2.43 4.69 -16.26
C GLY A 140 1.99 3.22 -16.43
N ILE A 141 1.73 2.50 -15.32
CA ILE A 141 1.19 1.14 -15.34
C ILE A 141 -0.29 1.21 -14.97
N GLU A 142 -1.16 0.89 -15.93
CA GLU A 142 -2.61 1.00 -15.74
C GLU A 142 -3.22 -0.18 -14.97
N ASN A 143 -2.57 -1.34 -14.99
CA ASN A 143 -3.07 -2.57 -14.40
C ASN A 143 -1.99 -3.19 -13.50
N PHE A 144 -2.18 -3.13 -12.19
CA PHE A 144 -1.25 -3.71 -11.22
C PHE A 144 -1.91 -4.00 -9.87
N VAL A 145 -1.24 -4.80 -9.06
CA VAL A 145 -1.61 -5.02 -7.66
C VAL A 145 -0.42 -4.63 -6.79
N PHE A 146 -0.65 -3.67 -5.90
CA PHE A 146 0.24 -3.37 -4.80
C PHE A 146 -0.11 -4.28 -3.63
N ILE A 147 0.87 -4.95 -3.03
CA ILE A 147 0.64 -5.77 -1.84
C ILE A 147 1.42 -5.15 -0.68
N ALA A 148 0.68 -4.71 0.34
CA ALA A 148 1.21 -4.25 1.61
C ALA A 148 1.44 -5.47 2.52
N LEU A 149 2.68 -5.65 2.98
CA LEU A 149 3.05 -6.67 3.96
C LEU A 149 3.63 -5.99 5.20
N GLY A 150 2.95 -6.15 6.34
CA GLY A 150 3.33 -5.56 7.61
C GLY A 150 2.63 -6.25 8.78
N THR A 151 2.06 -5.47 9.70
CA THR A 151 1.21 -6.00 10.79
C THR A 151 -0.05 -6.71 10.28
N GLY A 152 -0.48 -6.37 9.06
CA GLY A 152 -1.53 -7.06 8.32
C GLY A 152 -1.11 -7.26 6.86
N ILE A 153 -2.02 -7.85 6.09
CA ILE A 153 -1.89 -8.00 4.63
C ILE A 153 -3.08 -7.31 3.94
N GLY A 154 -2.76 -6.40 3.03
CA GLY A 154 -3.73 -5.67 2.23
C GLY A 154 -3.20 -5.42 0.83
N ALA A 155 -4.08 -5.05 -0.09
CA ALA A 155 -3.71 -4.80 -1.46
C ALA A 155 -4.47 -3.61 -2.06
N GLY A 156 -3.75 -2.78 -2.81
CA GLY A 156 -4.36 -1.79 -3.69
C GLY A 156 -4.37 -2.33 -5.12
N ILE A 157 -5.56 -2.40 -5.72
CA ILE A 157 -5.77 -3.02 -7.04
C ILE A 157 -6.07 -1.93 -8.06
N PHE A 158 -5.25 -1.80 -9.09
CA PHE A 158 -5.49 -0.90 -10.21
C PHE A 158 -5.95 -1.68 -11.45
N VAL A 159 -7.05 -1.23 -12.04
CA VAL A 159 -7.61 -1.74 -13.30
C VAL A 159 -7.90 -0.55 -14.20
N ASP A 160 -7.40 -0.56 -15.43
CA ASP A 160 -7.57 0.51 -16.43
C ASP A 160 -7.22 1.92 -15.87
N GLY A 161 -6.12 2.00 -15.11
CA GLY A 161 -5.60 3.23 -14.52
C GLY A 161 -6.40 3.74 -13.32
N ARG A 162 -7.36 2.96 -12.81
CA ARG A 162 -8.23 3.32 -11.69
C ARG A 162 -8.11 2.33 -10.55
N ILE A 163 -8.10 2.85 -9.32
CA ILE A 163 -8.15 2.02 -8.12
C ILE A 163 -9.52 1.35 -8.00
N CYS A 164 -9.52 0.04 -7.77
CA CYS A 164 -10.70 -0.78 -7.53
C CYS A 164 -10.97 -0.83 -6.02
N ARG A 165 -12.03 -0.16 -5.58
CA ARG A 165 -12.47 -0.15 -4.17
C ARG A 165 -13.52 -1.23 -3.85
N GLY A 166 -14.10 -1.84 -4.87
CA GLY A 166 -15.25 -2.73 -4.74
C GLY A 166 -16.53 -1.99 -4.33
N ARG A 167 -17.63 -2.73 -4.13
CA ARG A 167 -18.94 -2.15 -3.80
C ARG A 167 -18.98 -1.48 -2.43
N ASN A 168 -18.32 -2.09 -1.45
CA ASN A 168 -18.40 -1.70 -0.04
C ASN A 168 -17.04 -1.23 0.52
N GLY A 169 -16.05 -0.96 -0.34
CA GLY A 169 -14.74 -0.47 0.13
C GLY A 169 -13.73 -1.51 0.61
N PHE A 170 -14.06 -2.81 0.51
CA PHE A 170 -13.20 -3.91 1.01
C PHE A 170 -12.43 -4.64 -0.11
N ALA A 171 -12.39 -4.12 -1.34
CA ALA A 171 -11.56 -4.74 -2.36
C ALA A 171 -10.08 -4.68 -1.95
N GLY A 172 -9.39 -5.83 -2.04
CA GLY A 172 -7.99 -5.92 -1.66
C GLY A 172 -7.74 -6.16 -0.16
N GLU A 173 -8.77 -6.38 0.65
CA GLU A 173 -8.64 -6.74 2.07
C GLU A 173 -8.25 -8.21 2.25
N LEU A 174 -7.02 -8.53 1.87
CA LEU A 174 -6.50 -9.90 1.79
C LEU A 174 -6.52 -10.63 3.13
N PHE A 175 -6.40 -9.91 4.26
CA PHE A 175 -6.44 -10.53 5.59
C PHE A 175 -7.80 -11.18 5.92
N ARG A 176 -8.87 -10.82 5.18
CA ARG A 176 -10.21 -11.39 5.34
C ARG A 176 -10.41 -12.69 4.55
N MET A 177 -9.42 -13.12 3.78
CA MET A 177 -9.47 -14.38 3.07
C MET A 177 -9.20 -15.53 4.05
N ASN A 178 -10.14 -16.48 4.12
CA ASN A 178 -9.89 -17.76 4.79
C ASN A 178 -8.94 -18.58 3.92
N LEU A 179 -7.66 -18.59 4.26
CA LEU A 179 -6.65 -19.38 3.58
C LEU A 179 -6.44 -20.70 4.32
N GLU A 180 -7.19 -21.73 3.95
CA GLU A 180 -6.74 -23.12 4.12
C GLU A 180 -6.13 -23.57 2.78
N TRP A 181 -4.80 -23.59 2.72
CA TRP A 181 -4.10 -23.99 1.49
C TRP A 181 -3.67 -25.46 1.59
N PRO A 182 -4.15 -26.36 0.71
CA PRO A 182 -3.64 -27.73 0.64
C PRO A 182 -2.18 -27.74 0.22
N ARG A 183 -1.42 -28.76 0.62
CA ARG A 183 0.02 -28.79 0.28
C ARG A 183 0.18 -28.82 -1.23
N TRP A 184 1.23 -28.17 -1.73
CA TRP A 184 1.55 -28.14 -3.16
C TRP A 184 1.62 -29.55 -3.79
N SER A 185 1.96 -30.57 -3.00
CA SER A 185 1.98 -31.99 -3.37
C SER A 185 0.60 -32.62 -3.62
N GLU A 186 -0.48 -31.99 -3.15
CA GLU A 186 -1.87 -32.49 -3.25
C GLU A 186 -2.62 -31.84 -4.44
N TRP A 187 -1.98 -30.89 -5.13
CA TRP A 187 -2.54 -30.16 -6.26
C TRP A 187 -2.30 -30.92 -7.57
N GLN A 188 -3.36 -31.51 -8.16
CA GLN A 188 -3.30 -32.08 -9.51
C GLN A 188 -3.54 -30.96 -10.54
N TRP A 189 -2.47 -30.49 -11.14
CA TRP A 189 -2.49 -29.45 -12.18
C TRP A 189 -3.30 -29.92 -13.41
N ARG A 190 -4.42 -29.25 -13.74
CA ARG A 190 -5.14 -29.44 -15.01
C ARG A 190 -4.66 -28.40 -16.04
N PRO A 191 -4.03 -28.80 -17.16
CA PRO A 191 -3.59 -27.88 -18.21
C PRO A 191 -4.80 -27.39 -19.01
N ALA A 192 -5.41 -26.27 -18.63
CA ALA A 192 -6.47 -25.68 -19.46
C ALA A 192 -6.51 -24.15 -19.44
N ILE A 193 -5.73 -23.49 -18.59
CA ILE A 193 -5.68 -22.04 -18.54
C ILE A 193 -4.27 -21.69 -18.96
N HIS A 194 -4.07 -21.22 -20.20
CA HIS A 194 -3.02 -20.27 -20.65
C HIS A 194 -2.92 -20.34 -22.19
N ALA A 195 -3.81 -19.61 -22.87
CA ALA A 195 -3.64 -19.21 -24.27
C ALA A 195 -3.80 -17.69 -24.43
N GLY A 196 -3.36 -16.94 -23.41
CA GLY A 196 -3.31 -15.47 -23.42
C GLY A 196 -1.88 -15.01 -23.19
N ARG A 197 -1.46 -13.95 -23.91
CA ARG A 197 -0.18 -13.27 -23.65
C ARG A 197 -0.08 -12.93 -22.16
N PRO A 198 1.08 -13.10 -21.50
CA PRO A 198 1.21 -12.71 -20.11
C PRO A 198 0.91 -11.23 -19.97
N ALA A 199 -0.12 -10.88 -19.21
CA ALA A 199 -0.32 -9.52 -18.76
C ALA A 199 0.95 -9.09 -18.02
N ARG A 200 1.45 -7.88 -18.30
CA ARG A 200 2.54 -7.29 -17.53
C ARG A 200 2.01 -6.94 -16.14
N CYS A 201 1.93 -7.92 -15.25
CA CYS A 201 1.61 -7.69 -13.85
C CYS A 201 2.88 -7.23 -13.13
N ALA A 202 2.97 -5.95 -12.80
CA ALA A 202 3.99 -5.46 -11.88
C ALA A 202 3.53 -5.77 -10.45
N LEU A 203 4.21 -6.70 -9.77
CA LEU A 203 4.03 -6.92 -8.34
C LEU A 203 4.91 -5.92 -7.57
N CYS A 204 4.28 -4.99 -6.87
CA CYS A 204 4.98 -4.03 -6.02
C CYS A 204 4.90 -4.53 -4.58
N LEU A 205 6.04 -4.95 -4.02
CA LEU A 205 6.18 -5.32 -2.62
C LEU A 205 6.90 -4.19 -1.88
N ARG A 206 6.24 -3.62 -0.86
CA ARG A 206 6.92 -2.81 0.16
C ARG A 206 6.62 -3.36 1.53
N GLY A 207 7.68 -3.68 2.27
CA GLY A 207 7.59 -3.95 3.70
C GLY A 207 7.54 -2.64 4.47
N THR A 208 6.51 -2.44 5.29
CA THR A 208 6.43 -1.32 6.25
C THR A 208 7.16 -1.69 7.54
N ALA A 209 8.44 -2.05 7.44
CA ALA A 209 9.29 -2.15 8.62
C ALA A 209 9.73 -0.74 9.03
N SER A 210 9.43 -0.40 10.28
CA SER A 210 9.87 0.81 10.96
C SER A 210 11.35 1.13 10.72
N GLY A 211 11.63 2.33 10.21
CA GLY A 211 12.95 2.96 10.29
C GLY A 211 13.76 3.01 8.99
N ARG A 212 13.83 4.24 8.44
CA ARG A 212 14.82 4.84 7.50
C ARG A 212 14.30 5.14 6.08
N PRO A 213 14.45 6.40 5.60
CA PRO A 213 14.33 6.72 4.18
C PRO A 213 15.62 6.28 3.48
N GLY A 214 15.56 5.23 2.65
CA GLY A 214 16.74 4.81 1.91
C GLY A 214 16.57 3.52 1.09
N ARG A 215 16.29 3.70 -0.20
CA ARG A 215 16.43 2.72 -1.30
C ARG A 215 15.55 1.46 -1.22
N ALA A 216 14.31 1.59 -1.70
CA ALA A 216 13.69 0.45 -2.38
C ALA A 216 14.44 0.21 -3.70
N ARG A 217 15.38 -0.74 -3.72
CA ARG A 217 15.87 -1.33 -4.97
C ARG A 217 14.83 -2.35 -5.42
N ALA A 218 13.94 -1.95 -6.33
CA ALA A 218 13.32 -2.89 -7.25
C ALA A 218 14.11 -2.82 -8.57
N HIS A 219 15.14 -3.65 -8.72
CA HIS A 219 15.77 -3.99 -10.01
C HIS A 219 16.28 -5.43 -9.90
N ARG A 220 16.10 -6.32 -10.88
CA ARG A 220 16.09 -6.05 -12.32
C ARG A 220 15.27 -7.12 -13.07
N THR A 221 14.60 -6.65 -14.11
CA THR A 221 13.99 -7.42 -15.21
C THR A 221 15.03 -8.25 -15.96
N GLU A 222 14.70 -9.48 -16.35
CA GLU A 222 15.03 -10.08 -17.67
C GLU A 222 14.35 -11.46 -17.77
N PHE A 223 13.26 -11.55 -18.55
CA PHE A 223 12.88 -12.81 -19.17
C PHE A 223 13.41 -12.75 -20.61
N ARG A 224 14.50 -13.47 -20.86
CA ARG A 224 14.98 -13.72 -22.22
C ARG A 224 13.94 -14.58 -22.93
N ASP A 225 13.25 -13.99 -23.89
CA ASP A 225 12.66 -14.73 -25.00
C ASP A 225 13.81 -15.34 -25.81
N ALA A 226 13.86 -16.66 -25.88
CA ALA A 226 14.72 -17.38 -26.80
C ALA A 226 13.91 -18.45 -27.53
N GLY A 227 13.02 -18.00 -28.42
CA GLY A 227 12.61 -18.79 -29.58
C GLY A 227 13.74 -18.77 -30.60
N GLY A 228 14.50 -19.86 -30.71
CA GLY A 228 15.59 -19.99 -31.68
C GLY A 228 16.10 -21.43 -31.79
N ARG A 229 15.75 -22.07 -32.91
CA ARG A 229 16.04 -23.46 -33.34
C ARG A 229 17.50 -23.90 -33.14
N GLY A 230 17.71 -25.17 -32.74
CA GLY A 230 19.04 -25.80 -32.78
C GLY A 230 19.09 -27.27 -32.34
N ARG A 231 18.81 -28.16 -33.30
CA ARG A 231 19.28 -29.56 -33.55
C ARG A 231 19.68 -30.52 -32.40
N GLU A 232 19.23 -31.76 -32.61
CA GLU A 232 19.54 -33.03 -31.92
C GLU A 232 21.03 -33.43 -31.81
N ARG A 233 21.25 -34.39 -30.88
CA ARG A 233 22.32 -35.41 -30.68
C ARG A 233 23.01 -35.19 -29.32
N GLY A 234 23.19 -36.14 -28.40
CA GLY A 234 22.96 -37.58 -28.30
C GLY A 234 23.91 -38.15 -27.21
N HIS A 235 23.47 -39.17 -26.45
CA HIS A 235 24.26 -40.07 -25.55
C HIS A 235 24.85 -39.47 -24.25
N ARG A 236 24.94 -40.16 -23.09
CA ARG A 236 24.77 -41.58 -22.67
C ARG A 236 24.53 -41.61 -21.14
N ALA A 237 24.08 -42.75 -20.62
CA ALA A 237 23.54 -42.95 -19.28
C ALA A 237 24.54 -43.50 -18.22
N ARG A 238 24.16 -43.31 -16.93
CA ARG A 238 24.38 -44.13 -15.70
C ARG A 238 25.73 -44.07 -14.95
N PRO A 239 25.82 -44.49 -13.65
CA PRO A 239 24.79 -44.71 -12.60
C PRO A 239 25.15 -44.21 -11.16
N ARG A 240 24.19 -44.45 -10.24
CA ARG A 240 24.15 -44.29 -8.77
C ARG A 240 25.35 -44.84 -7.99
N THR A 241 25.58 -44.28 -6.79
CA THR A 241 25.90 -45.05 -5.57
C THR A 241 25.25 -44.43 -4.33
N ASP A 242 24.54 -45.28 -3.58
CA ASP A 242 23.99 -45.05 -2.24
C ASP A 242 25.09 -44.89 -1.18
N ARG A 243 24.84 -44.10 -0.13
CA ARG A 243 25.43 -44.37 1.20
C ARG A 243 24.52 -43.91 2.33
N VAL A 244 24.02 -44.92 3.04
CA VAL A 244 23.33 -44.90 4.33
C VAL A 244 24.38 -44.91 5.46
N GLN A 245 24.24 -44.06 6.47
CA GLN A 245 24.84 -44.21 7.81
C GLN A 245 23.82 -43.68 8.84
N ARG A 246 22.99 -44.56 9.43
CA ARG A 246 23.09 -45.23 10.75
C ARG A 246 23.12 -44.31 11.98
N ARG A 247 22.05 -44.40 12.79
CA ARG A 247 21.94 -43.95 14.19
C ARG A 247 22.58 -44.97 15.15
N PRO A 248 23.19 -44.55 16.27
CA PRO A 248 23.22 -45.32 17.52
C PRO A 248 22.03 -44.88 18.40
N GLY A 249 21.31 -45.70 19.16
CA GLY A 249 21.64 -46.97 19.81
C GLY A 249 21.20 -46.82 21.28
N GLU A 250 20.01 -47.34 21.62
CA GLU A 250 19.48 -47.43 22.99
C GLU A 250 20.34 -48.38 23.84
N GLY A 251 20.56 -48.02 25.10
CA GLY A 251 21.19 -48.86 26.12
C GLY A 251 20.53 -48.61 27.48
N ARG A 252 19.92 -49.67 28.02
CA ARG A 252 19.20 -49.74 29.29
C ARG A 252 20.11 -49.49 30.50
N ALA A 253 19.56 -48.81 31.50
CA ALA A 253 19.57 -49.19 32.92
C ALA A 253 18.32 -48.59 33.57
#